data_AF-A0A6A7YLI1-F1
#
_entry.id   AF-A0A6A7YLI1-F1
#
_cell.length_a   1.000
_cell.length_b   1.000
_cell.length_c   1.000
_cell.angle_alpha   90.00
_cell.angle_beta   90.00
_cell.angle_gamma   90.00
#
_symmetry.space_group_name_H-M   'P 1'
#
loop_
_entity.id
_entity.type
_entity.pdbx_description
1 polymer ?
#
loop_
_entity_poly.entity_id
_entity_poly.type
_entity_poly.pdbx_seq_one_letter_code
_entity_poly.pdbx_strand_id
1 'polypeptide(L)'
;MQTQWGTPPNVAMAIMKQESSFVADALPPRAYLLWVIPWGRVSPSYGYAQAQPPAWKDFERAMGRSGSRDNYADAIMFIGWYTAGTQRQLGISKWDAYNQYLAYHEGRGGFARNTYRGKPWLMQVARKVQQQSQTYGAQLAQCRDELEKERRSFWFF
;
A
#
# COMPACT_ATOMS: atom_id res chain seq x y z
N MET A 1 -10.35 -2.83 -6.52
CA MET A 1 -9.50 -1.82 -5.85
C MET A 1 -9.63 -0.45 -6.50
N GLN A 2 -9.07 -0.20 -7.71
CA GLN A 2 -9.11 1.14 -8.32
C GLN A 2 -10.54 1.61 -8.61
N THR A 3 -11.40 0.75 -9.16
CA THR A 3 -12.82 1.07 -9.41
C THR A 3 -13.60 1.35 -8.12
N GLN A 4 -13.27 0.62 -7.05
CA GLN A 4 -14.00 0.68 -5.78
C GLN A 4 -13.54 1.84 -4.88
N TRP A 5 -12.24 2.10 -4.84
CA TRP A 5 -11.62 3.04 -3.89
C TRP A 5 -10.91 4.21 -4.55
N GLY A 6 -10.71 4.19 -5.88
CA GLY A 6 -10.07 5.27 -6.63
C GLY A 6 -8.56 5.40 -6.43
N THR A 7 -7.92 4.43 -5.76
CA THR A 7 -6.47 4.46 -5.54
C THR A 7 -5.74 4.04 -6.81
N PRO A 8 -4.75 4.83 -7.27
CA PRO A 8 -3.99 4.49 -8.47
C PRO A 8 -3.26 3.14 -8.30
N PRO A 9 -3.31 2.24 -9.31
CA PRO A 9 -2.67 0.94 -9.22
C PRO A 9 -1.19 1.03 -8.91
N ASN A 10 -0.48 1.96 -9.54
CA ASN A 10 0.95 2.19 -9.32
C ASN A 10 1.28 2.59 -7.88
N VAL A 11 0.42 3.36 -7.20
CA VAL A 11 0.59 3.73 -5.79
C VAL A 11 0.37 2.50 -4.89
N ALA A 12 -0.74 1.78 -5.09
CA ALA A 12 -1.04 0.59 -4.29
C ALA A 12 0.03 -0.50 -4.44
N MET A 13 0.53 -0.71 -5.67
CA MET A 13 1.60 -1.65 -5.97
C MET A 13 2.93 -1.24 -5.33
N ALA A 14 3.26 0.05 -5.32
CA ALA A 14 4.48 0.53 -4.68
C ALA A 14 4.46 0.34 -3.15
N ILE A 15 3.30 0.60 -2.53
CA ILE A 15 3.10 0.32 -1.09
C ILE A 15 3.26 -1.18 -0.84
N MET A 16 2.56 -2.04 -1.59
CA MET A 16 2.64 -3.49 -1.42
C MET A 16 4.06 -4.03 -1.63
N LYS A 17 4.79 -3.52 -2.64
CA LYS A 17 6.19 -3.90 -2.87
C LYS A 17 7.06 -3.58 -1.65
N GLN A 18 6.86 -2.42 -1.03
CA GLN A 18 7.64 -2.04 0.14
C GLN A 18 7.30 -2.88 1.38
N GLU A 19 6.02 -3.22 1.56
CA GLU A 19 5.56 -3.97 2.74
C GLU A 19 5.89 -5.46 2.69
N SER A 20 5.81 -6.09 1.52
CA SER A 20 5.97 -7.55 1.40
C SER A 20 6.88 -7.99 0.27
N SER A 21 7.37 -7.07 -0.57
CA SER A 21 8.05 -7.42 -1.83
C SER A 21 7.25 -8.32 -2.77
N PHE A 22 5.93 -8.39 -2.60
CA PHE A 22 5.01 -9.35 -3.23
C PHE A 22 5.22 -10.81 -2.78
N VAL A 23 5.70 -11.03 -1.57
CA VAL A 23 5.80 -12.36 -0.98
C VAL A 23 4.57 -12.61 -0.11
N ALA A 24 3.76 -13.60 -0.49
CA ALA A 24 2.53 -14.00 0.22
C ALA A 24 2.80 -14.39 1.67
N ASP A 25 3.90 -15.11 1.89
CA ASP A 25 4.38 -15.54 3.19
C ASP A 25 5.55 -14.67 3.66
N ALA A 26 5.46 -13.35 3.44
CA ALA A 26 6.36 -12.40 4.07
C ALA A 26 6.20 -12.50 5.60
N LEU A 27 6.86 -13.49 6.19
CA LEU A 27 7.11 -13.58 7.61
C LEU A 27 7.93 -12.32 7.94
N PRO A 28 7.54 -11.57 8.98
CA PRO A 28 8.34 -10.42 9.36
C PRO A 28 9.79 -10.92 9.58
N PRO A 29 10.79 -10.31 8.92
CA PRO A 29 12.18 -10.62 9.22
C PRO A 29 12.37 -10.51 10.74
N ARG A 30 13.19 -11.41 11.32
CA ARG A 30 13.47 -11.45 12.78
C ARG A 30 13.50 -10.02 13.34
N ALA A 31 12.45 -9.70 14.09
CA ALA A 31 12.19 -8.47 14.82
C ALA A 31 12.83 -7.20 14.26
N TYR A 32 12.32 -6.65 13.15
CA TYR A 32 12.39 -5.20 12.89
C TYR A 32 11.12 -4.68 12.23
N LEU A 33 10.07 -4.53 13.04
CA LEU A 33 9.04 -3.54 12.78
C LEU A 33 9.02 -2.61 14.00
N LEU A 34 9.61 -1.42 13.83
CA LEU A 34 9.93 -0.38 14.83
C LEU A 34 11.25 -0.57 15.61
N TRP A 35 12.36 -0.06 15.07
CA TRP A 35 13.67 0.07 15.74
C TRP A 35 13.70 1.06 16.94
N VAL A 36 12.67 1.13 17.82
CA VAL A 36 12.71 2.02 19.00
C VAL A 36 12.04 1.48 20.29
N ILE A 37 11.39 0.31 20.33
CA ILE A 37 10.81 -0.19 21.60
C ILE A 37 11.02 -1.72 21.74
N PRO A 38 11.80 -2.20 22.74
CA PRO A 38 11.90 -3.61 23.04
C PRO A 38 10.67 -4.04 23.85
N TRP A 39 9.75 -4.76 23.20
CA TRP A 39 8.79 -5.61 23.91
C TRP A 39 8.69 -6.92 23.13
N GLY A 40 8.49 -8.04 23.85
CA GLY A 40 8.44 -9.39 23.29
C GLY A 40 7.41 -9.57 22.16
N ARG A 41 7.25 -10.79 21.64
CA ARG A 41 6.29 -11.08 20.54
C ARG A 41 4.90 -10.53 20.83
N VAL A 42 4.52 -9.40 20.20
CA VAL A 42 3.18 -8.83 20.31
C VAL A 42 2.75 -8.20 18.97
N SER A 43 2.40 -9.04 17.98
CA SER A 43 1.21 -8.89 17.10
C SER A 43 1.29 -9.74 15.81
N PRO A 44 0.18 -10.37 15.36
CA PRO A 44 0.15 -11.27 14.20
C PRO A 44 -0.10 -10.52 12.87
N SER A 45 0.69 -9.49 12.55
CA SER A 45 0.69 -8.91 11.21
C SER A 45 1.48 -9.83 10.27
N TYR A 46 0.82 -10.36 9.24
CA TYR A 46 1.37 -11.29 8.24
C TYR A 46 0.79 -10.97 6.86
N GLY A 47 1.41 -11.46 5.79
CA GLY A 47 0.88 -11.38 4.43
C GLY A 47 1.26 -10.11 3.66
N TYR A 48 0.71 -9.99 2.45
CA TYR A 48 1.02 -8.93 1.48
C TYR A 48 0.81 -7.50 1.99
N ALA A 49 -0.19 -7.30 2.87
CA ALA A 49 -0.58 -5.98 3.37
C ALA A 49 0.16 -5.55 4.65
N GLN A 50 0.77 -6.47 5.40
CA GLN A 50 1.33 -6.19 6.74
C GLN A 50 0.37 -5.43 7.68
N ALA A 51 -0.95 -5.60 7.49
CA ALA A 51 -1.97 -4.87 8.23
C ALA A 51 -2.05 -5.34 9.69
N GLN A 52 -2.17 -4.38 10.62
CA GLN A 52 -2.44 -4.70 12.02
C GLN A 52 -3.84 -5.33 12.18
N PRO A 53 -4.04 -6.27 13.12
CA PRO A 53 -5.32 -6.97 13.26
C PRO A 53 -6.56 -6.07 13.44
N PRO A 54 -6.52 -4.98 14.23
CA PRO A 54 -7.66 -4.07 14.34
C PRO A 54 -8.00 -3.40 13.00
N ALA A 55 -7.00 -2.92 12.26
CA ALA A 55 -7.19 -2.30 10.96
C ALA A 55 -7.76 -3.29 9.93
N TRP A 56 -7.31 -4.55 9.96
CA TRP A 56 -7.86 -5.60 9.10
C TRP A 56 -9.32 -5.89 9.42
N LYS A 57 -9.67 -5.97 10.70
CA LYS A 57 -11.05 -6.19 11.13
C LYS A 57 -11.97 -5.02 10.71
N ASP A 58 -11.48 -3.79 10.76
CA ASP A 58 -12.20 -2.62 10.24
C ASP A 58 -12.44 -2.73 8.73
N PHE A 59 -11.44 -3.20 7.99
CA PHE A 59 -11.56 -3.46 6.56
C PHE A 59 -12.59 -4.56 6.24
N GLU A 60 -12.54 -5.70 6.93
CA GLU A 60 -13.52 -6.79 6.74
C GLU A 60 -14.94 -6.32 7.02
N ARG A 61 -15.12 -5.54 8.09
CA ARG A 61 -16.42 -4.88 8.39
C ARG A 61 -16.86 -3.95 7.27
N ALA A 62 -15.95 -3.14 6.72
CA ALA A 62 -16.25 -2.24 5.62
C ALA A 62 -16.57 -2.98 4.31
N MET A 63 -16.00 -4.16 4.11
CA MET A 63 -16.24 -5.00 2.93
C MET A 63 -17.46 -5.92 3.06
N GLY A 64 -18.00 -6.10 4.28
CA GLY A 64 -19.12 -7.02 4.53
C GLY A 64 -18.75 -8.50 4.31
N ARG A 65 -17.45 -8.83 4.28
CA ARG A 65 -16.93 -10.19 4.11
C ARG A 65 -15.58 -10.34 4.80
N SER A 66 -15.27 -11.56 5.22
CA SER A 66 -13.92 -11.90 5.65
C SER A 66 -12.96 -11.91 4.46
N GLY A 67 -11.68 -11.70 4.74
CA GLY A 67 -10.62 -11.78 3.75
C GLY A 67 -9.34 -12.32 4.37
N SER A 68 -8.36 -12.66 3.53
CA SER A 68 -7.06 -13.13 4.00
C SER A 68 -5.94 -12.15 3.67
N ARG A 69 -5.02 -11.95 4.62
CA ARG A 69 -3.89 -11.02 4.45
C ARG A 69 -2.81 -11.55 3.50
N ASP A 70 -2.72 -12.87 3.38
CA ASP A 70 -1.87 -13.58 2.43
C ASP A 70 -2.49 -13.68 1.03
N ASN A 71 -3.76 -13.30 0.87
CA ASN A 71 -4.40 -13.23 -0.43
C ASN A 71 -4.09 -11.88 -1.06
N TYR A 72 -3.42 -11.90 -2.21
CA TYR A 72 -3.03 -10.70 -2.94
C TYR A 72 -4.22 -9.76 -3.23
N ALA A 73 -5.35 -10.31 -3.66
CA ALA A 73 -6.53 -9.52 -4.03
C ALA A 73 -7.16 -8.83 -2.82
N ASP A 74 -7.21 -9.49 -1.67
CA ASP A 74 -7.67 -8.90 -0.42
C ASP A 74 -6.68 -7.86 0.11
N ALA A 75 -5.38 -8.13 0.05
CA ALA A 75 -4.34 -7.22 0.49
C ALA A 75 -4.27 -5.93 -0.34
N ILE A 76 -4.36 -6.03 -1.67
CA ILE A 76 -4.39 -4.83 -2.53
C ILE A 76 -5.70 -4.06 -2.31
N MET A 77 -6.81 -4.75 -2.05
CA MET A 77 -8.07 -4.12 -1.69
C MET A 77 -7.99 -3.37 -0.36
N PHE A 78 -7.32 -3.95 0.64
CA PHE A 78 -7.04 -3.32 1.92
C PHE A 78 -6.24 -2.02 1.73
N ILE A 79 -5.18 -2.04 0.91
CA ILE A 79 -4.40 -0.82 0.61
C ILE A 79 -5.29 0.25 -0.05
N GLY A 80 -6.15 -0.15 -0.99
CA GLY A 80 -7.12 0.75 -1.61
C GLY A 80 -8.11 1.36 -0.61
N TRP A 81 -8.72 0.53 0.23
CA TRP A 81 -9.60 0.99 1.31
C TRP A 81 -8.89 1.93 2.28
N TYR A 82 -7.65 1.58 2.66
CA TYR A 82 -6.87 2.37 3.61
C TYR A 82 -6.54 3.75 3.05
N THR A 83 -6.00 3.81 1.83
CA THR A 83 -5.66 5.07 1.14
C THR A 83 -6.89 5.94 0.89
N ALA A 84 -8.06 5.35 0.59
CA ALA A 84 -9.32 6.09 0.50
C ALA A 84 -9.75 6.69 1.86
N GLY A 85 -9.65 5.92 2.94
CA GLY A 85 -9.89 6.43 4.29
C GLY A 85 -8.90 7.53 4.68
N THR A 86 -7.64 7.41 4.27
CA THR A 86 -6.58 8.40 4.50
C THR A 86 -6.87 9.70 3.77
N GLN A 87 -7.27 9.64 2.49
CA GLN A 87 -7.72 10.83 1.76
C GLN A 87 -8.89 11.52 2.47
N ARG A 88 -9.91 10.74 2.86
CA ARG A 88 -11.11 11.28 3.52
C ARG A 88 -10.80 11.96 4.86
N GLN A 89 -9.89 11.42 5.65
CA GLN A 89 -9.59 11.93 6.99
C GLN A 89 -8.49 13.00 7.03
N LEU A 90 -7.49 12.90 6.15
CA LEU A 90 -6.29 13.74 6.18
C LEU A 90 -6.13 14.64 4.95
N GLY A 91 -7.01 14.54 3.95
CA GLY A 91 -6.92 15.32 2.71
C GLY A 91 -5.78 14.89 1.78
N ILE A 92 -5.03 13.85 2.11
CA ILE A 92 -3.89 13.38 1.32
C ILE A 92 -4.40 12.78 0.01
N SER A 93 -3.91 13.29 -1.12
CA SER A 93 -4.25 12.75 -2.44
C SER A 93 -3.93 11.26 -2.52
N LYS A 94 -4.78 10.47 -3.18
CA LYS A 94 -4.48 9.05 -3.45
C LYS A 94 -3.28 8.87 -4.39
N TRP A 95 -2.91 9.91 -5.13
CA TRP A 95 -1.73 9.94 -6.01
C TRP A 95 -0.43 10.29 -5.28
N ASP A 96 -0.52 10.77 -4.03
CA ASP A 96 0.64 11.16 -3.23
C ASP A 96 1.18 9.94 -2.48
N ALA A 97 1.96 9.10 -3.18
CA ALA A 97 2.47 7.85 -2.62
C ALA A 97 3.35 8.09 -1.38
N TYR A 98 4.11 9.20 -1.35
CA TYR A 98 4.92 9.58 -0.20
C TYR A 98 4.09 9.73 1.07
N ASN A 99 3.10 10.63 1.06
CA ASN A 99 2.29 10.89 2.26
C ASN A 99 1.31 9.75 2.55
N GLN A 100 0.82 9.04 1.52
CA GLN A 100 0.02 7.83 1.72
C GLN A 100 0.82 6.75 2.45
N TYR A 101 2.09 6.55 2.09
CA TYR A 101 2.94 5.58 2.77
C TYR A 101 3.26 5.97 4.22
N LEU A 102 3.58 7.24 4.46
CA LEU A 102 3.80 7.73 5.83
C LEU A 102 2.56 7.52 6.71
N ALA A 103 1.36 7.80 6.19
CA ALA A 103 0.10 7.58 6.90
C ALA A 103 -0.23 6.09 7.07
N TYR A 104 0.15 5.25 6.10
CA TYR A 104 0.01 3.80 6.19
C TYR A 104 0.87 3.21 7.32
N HIS A 105 2.13 3.66 7.40
CA HIS A 105 3.10 3.17 8.38
C HIS A 105 2.82 3.69 9.80
N GLU A 106 2.60 5.00 9.96
CA GLU A 106 2.38 5.59 11.29
C GLU A 106 0.93 5.43 11.81
N GLY A 107 0.03 5.03 10.93
CA GLY A 107 -1.40 5.24 11.12
C GLY A 107 -1.81 6.70 10.90
N ARG A 108 -3.08 6.92 10.55
CA ARG A 108 -3.62 8.27 10.25
C ARG A 108 -3.43 9.26 11.41
N GLY A 109 -3.65 8.81 12.64
CA GLY A 109 -3.46 9.65 13.83
C GLY A 109 -1.99 9.98 14.13
N GLY A 110 -1.06 9.04 13.90
CA GLY A 110 0.38 9.28 14.04
C GLY A 110 0.87 10.28 12.99
N PHE A 111 0.45 10.10 11.74
CA PHE A 111 0.72 11.04 10.66
C PHE A 111 0.20 12.45 10.98
N ALA A 112 -1.05 12.58 11.44
CA ALA A 112 -1.63 13.87 11.82
C ALA A 112 -0.82 14.58 12.93
N ARG A 113 -0.23 13.79 13.85
CA ARG A 113 0.68 14.30 14.89
C ARG A 113 2.13 14.45 14.42
N ASN A 114 2.43 14.25 13.14
CA ASN A 114 3.76 14.35 12.55
C ASN A 114 4.82 13.44 13.19
N THR A 115 4.44 12.27 13.72
CA THR A 115 5.37 11.36 14.41
C THR A 115 6.50 10.85 13.52
N TYR A 116 6.29 10.82 12.20
CA TYR A 116 7.30 10.46 11.20
C TYR A 116 8.48 11.43 11.12
N ARG A 117 8.32 12.70 11.57
CA ARG A 117 9.40 13.70 11.52
C ARG A 117 10.60 13.31 12.40
N GLY A 118 10.35 12.56 13.48
CA GLY A 118 11.40 11.98 14.32
C GLY A 118 12.06 10.72 13.74
N LYS A 119 11.64 10.27 12.55
CA LYS A 119 12.10 9.02 11.90
C LYS A 119 12.67 9.32 10.51
N PRO A 120 13.91 9.86 10.40
CA PRO A 120 14.53 10.16 9.10
C PRO A 120 14.56 8.95 8.14
N TRP A 121 14.79 7.76 8.69
CA TRP A 121 14.76 6.51 7.92
C TRP A 121 13.39 6.27 7.26
N LEU A 122 12.29 6.57 7.95
CA LEU A 122 10.93 6.35 7.44
C LEU A 122 10.63 7.32 6.28
N MET A 123 11.06 8.58 6.42
CA MET A 123 10.95 9.55 5.33
C MET A 123 11.78 9.12 4.10
N GLN A 124 12.93 8.47 4.29
CA GLN A 124 13.70 7.90 3.17
C GLN A 124 12.98 6.72 2.52
N VAL A 125 12.37 5.82 3.31
CA VAL A 125 11.55 4.72 2.77
C VAL A 125 10.36 5.26 1.98
N ALA A 126 9.64 6.25 2.52
CA ALA A 126 8.53 6.89 1.81
C ALA A 126 8.96 7.51 0.47
N ARG A 127 10.17 8.08 0.37
CA ARG A 127 10.74 8.55 -0.91
C ARG A 127 10.99 7.40 -1.88
N LYS A 128 11.46 6.24 -1.41
CA LYS A 128 11.62 5.04 -2.25
C LYS A 128 10.27 4.56 -2.79
N VAL A 129 9.23 4.55 -1.95
CA VAL A 129 7.86 4.20 -2.37
C VAL A 129 7.33 5.18 -3.42
N GLN A 130 7.56 6.48 -3.23
CA GLN A 130 7.21 7.50 -4.22
C GLN A 130 7.88 7.22 -5.57
N GLN A 131 9.19 7.00 -5.57
CA GLN A 131 9.95 6.71 -6.78
C GLN A 131 9.46 5.42 -7.47
N GLN A 132 9.23 4.37 -6.69
CA GLN A 132 8.71 3.10 -7.19
C GLN A 132 7.32 3.29 -7.83
N SER A 133 6.46 4.12 -7.25
CA SER A 133 5.13 4.42 -7.79
C SER A 133 5.20 5.15 -9.14
N GLN A 134 6.20 6.01 -9.33
CA GLN A 134 6.44 6.69 -10.59
C GLN A 134 6.91 5.70 -11.66
N THR A 135 7.85 4.81 -11.32
CA THR A 135 8.29 3.74 -12.21
C THR A 135 7.13 2.85 -12.63
N TYR A 136 6.29 2.39 -11.70
CA TYR A 136 5.10 1.60 -12.01
C TYR A 136 4.08 2.38 -12.84
N GLY A 137 3.95 3.69 -12.63
CA GLY A 137 3.08 4.54 -13.45
C GLY A 137 3.55 4.62 -14.90
N ALA A 138 4.85 4.81 -15.12
CA ALA A 138 5.46 4.84 -16.45
C ALA A 138 5.31 3.49 -17.17
N GLN A 139 5.59 2.38 -16.48
CA GLN A 139 5.41 1.03 -17.02
C GLN A 139 3.95 0.77 -17.42
N LEU A 140 3.00 1.14 -16.57
CA LEU A 140 1.58 0.96 -16.87
C LEU A 140 1.13 1.77 -18.09
N ALA A 141 1.64 3.00 -18.26
CA ALA A 141 1.35 3.82 -19.43
C ALA A 141 1.92 3.16 -20.71
N GLN A 142 3.18 2.76 -20.67
CA GLN A 142 3.85 2.11 -21.81
C GLN A 142 3.13 0.82 -22.24
N CYS A 143 2.80 -0.08 -21.30
CA CYS A 143 2.13 -1.33 -21.64
C CYS A 143 0.73 -1.11 -22.24
N ARG A 144 0.02 -0.05 -21.82
CA ARG A 144 -1.27 0.31 -22.42
C ARG A 144 -1.11 0.76 -23.86
N ASP A 145 -0.12 1.59 -24.14
CA ASP A 145 0.16 2.07 -25.49
C ASP A 145 0.56 0.91 -26.42
N GLU A 146 1.35 -0.05 -25.93
CA GLU A 146 1.73 -1.26 -26.66
C GLU A 146 0.51 -2.13 -27.00
N LEU A 147 -0.34 -2.43 -26.00
CA LEU A 147 -1.56 -3.21 -26.20
C LEU A 147 -2.56 -2.54 -27.14
N GLU A 148 -2.67 -1.21 -27.10
CA GLU A 148 -3.53 -0.47 -28.03
C GLU A 148 -3.01 -0.49 -29.46
N LYS A 149 -1.69 -0.42 -29.66
CA LYS A 149 -1.06 -0.57 -30.97
C LYS A 149 -1.27 -1.96 -31.52
N GLU A 150 -1.02 -3.01 -30.74
CA GLU A 150 -1.26 -4.40 -31.13
C GLU A 150 -2.72 -4.63 -31.52
N ARG A 151 -3.66 -4.16 -30.68
CA ARG A 151 -5.09 -4.26 -30.98
C ARG A 151 -5.41 -3.59 -32.31
N ARG A 152 -4.94 -2.35 -32.54
CA ARG A 152 -5.19 -1.66 -33.82
C ARG A 152 -4.61 -2.43 -34.99
N SER A 153 -3.37 -2.92 -34.90
CA SER A 153 -2.74 -3.70 -35.96
C SER A 153 -3.51 -4.98 -36.31
N PHE A 154 -4.13 -5.63 -35.34
CA PHE A 154 -4.97 -6.82 -35.55
C PHE A 154 -6.29 -6.54 -36.31
N TRP A 155 -6.81 -5.30 -36.28
CA TRP A 155 -8.04 -4.92 -37.00
C TRP A 155 -7.80 -4.38 -38.42
N PHE A 156 -6.55 -4.22 -38.84
CA PHE A 156 -6.17 -3.77 -40.19
C PHE A 156 -5.60 -4.91 -41.07
N PHE A 157 -5.71 -6.17 -40.61
CA PHE A 157 -5.63 -7.41 -41.37
C PHE A 157 -6.97 -8.13 -41.30
#